data_AF-A0A4C1VBI9-F1
#
_entry.id   AF-A0A4C1VBI9-F1
#
_cell.length_a   1.000
_cell.length_b   1.000
_cell.length_c   1.000
_cell.angle_alpha   90.00
_cell.angle_beta   90.00
_cell.angle_gamma   90.00
#
_symmetry.space_group_name_H-M   'P 1'
#
loop_
_entity.id
_entity.type
_entity.pdbx_description
1 polymer ?
#
loop_
_entity_poly.entity_id
_entity_poly.type
_entity_poly.pdbx_seq_one_letter_code
_entity_poly.pdbx_strand_id
1 'polypeptide(L)'
;MAVLGRGLRETCAFYIRRTLVGAPLYAATLARYMRELIVHHAAPIEFFLEGTRSRSNKSLSPKYGMLSMSLAALFAGEVSDITIVPINISYDRLMEQTLFAYEHLGVPKPKESTGGFLKALNFLNDNFGNIYINMGKPLSVKNFFGSKLRVSKETLNPVEMQQISSEQFALVQELANYVVFLQQKTMVVTISNLLAMTLMHSIMRNVLLNIQELALEIEWAIDVLTKLDVTIFETDVKASIARILLVHHKTVKLDNNNKLRLIISDNNPIIMGESTISKMKGHTLKPSTMRHAVPLIQLQLYVNPLLHHLAPPAIIAVIVDRNTISIDQLAIEYNIVRKMLKYELLYLELEEEKTFKKAVQFCIDNDVIAINNNVLTSNVKTKVKQLLQWTVWPPLTVLLKCMEILRECISCEHKTALRLVQERVEEEGSWHPYCLSLEASANCLMGLHVSSAVIKEKKEKETLYTVVPNVMEEKYQLVKSILPSFDVPLSSSNSVYYNENNVASKL
;
A
#
# COMPACT_ATOMS: atom_id res chain seq x y z
N MET A 1 -15.53 -25.87 -13.71
CA MET A 1 -14.12 -25.43 -13.76
C MET A 1 -13.18 -26.39 -14.51
N ALA A 2 -13.55 -27.64 -14.83
CA ALA A 2 -12.63 -28.61 -15.45
C ALA A 2 -12.04 -28.18 -16.81
N VAL A 3 -12.82 -27.50 -17.65
CA VAL A 3 -12.37 -26.97 -18.95
C VAL A 3 -11.34 -25.85 -18.77
N LEU A 4 -11.67 -24.84 -17.96
CA LEU A 4 -10.74 -23.76 -17.61
C LEU A 4 -9.47 -24.32 -16.96
N GLY A 5 -9.63 -25.31 -16.08
CA GLY A 5 -8.52 -25.92 -15.38
C GLY A 5 -7.60 -26.78 -16.25
N ARG A 6 -8.12 -27.27 -17.40
CA ARG A 6 -7.30 -27.93 -18.42
C ARG A 6 -6.59 -26.90 -19.29
N GLY A 7 -7.29 -25.87 -19.77
CA GLY A 7 -6.70 -24.82 -20.60
C GLY A 7 -5.53 -24.11 -19.90
N LEU A 8 -5.66 -23.79 -18.61
CA LEU A 8 -4.54 -23.20 -17.84
C LEU A 8 -3.32 -24.13 -17.75
N ARG A 9 -3.53 -25.46 -17.67
CA ARG A 9 -2.40 -26.41 -17.67
C ARG A 9 -1.73 -26.53 -19.03
N GLU A 10 -2.52 -26.43 -20.10
CA GLU A 10 -1.99 -26.39 -21.47
C GLU A 10 -1.14 -25.14 -21.72
N THR A 11 -1.36 -24.06 -20.96
CA THR A 11 -0.50 -22.86 -20.95
C THR A 11 0.59 -22.89 -19.86
N CYS A 12 1.01 -24.08 -19.42
CA CYS A 12 2.05 -24.30 -18.41
C CYS A 12 1.75 -23.75 -16.99
N ALA A 13 0.50 -23.38 -16.68
CA ALA A 13 0.14 -23.01 -15.31
C ALA A 13 0.06 -24.25 -14.41
N PHE A 14 0.42 -24.07 -13.15
CA PHE A 14 0.33 -25.10 -12.11
C PHE A 14 -0.48 -24.61 -10.91
N TYR A 15 -1.06 -25.56 -10.17
CA TYR A 15 -1.95 -25.26 -9.05
C TYR A 15 -1.21 -25.36 -7.73
N ILE A 16 -1.39 -24.33 -6.89
CA ILE A 16 -0.82 -24.30 -5.55
C ILE A 16 -1.97 -24.22 -4.54
N ARG A 17 -1.92 -25.06 -3.49
CA ARG A 17 -2.81 -24.93 -2.33
C ARG A 17 -2.51 -23.63 -1.59
N ARG A 18 -3.55 -22.92 -1.16
CA ARG A 18 -3.43 -21.66 -0.40
C ARG A 18 -2.61 -21.81 0.90
N THR A 19 -2.61 -22.99 1.50
CA THR A 19 -1.89 -23.28 2.75
C THR A 19 -1.11 -24.58 2.63
N LEU A 20 0.16 -24.55 3.03
CA LEU A 20 1.06 -25.71 3.12
C LEU A 20 1.06 -26.34 4.52
N VAL A 21 0.59 -25.61 5.53
CA VAL A 21 0.55 -26.04 6.94
C VAL A 21 -0.26 -27.32 7.09
N GLY A 22 0.31 -28.30 7.80
CA GLY A 22 -0.32 -29.60 8.04
C GLY A 22 -0.25 -30.57 6.85
N ALA A 23 0.46 -30.23 5.77
CA ALA A 23 0.60 -31.07 4.58
C ALA A 23 2.07 -31.22 4.15
N PRO A 24 2.93 -31.88 4.95
CA PRO A 24 4.38 -31.97 4.70
C PRO A 24 4.72 -32.67 3.37
N LEU A 25 4.02 -33.74 3.02
CA LEU A 25 4.22 -34.43 1.73
C LEU A 25 3.94 -33.48 0.55
N TYR A 26 2.85 -32.73 0.60
CA TYR A 26 2.51 -31.76 -0.45
C TYR A 26 3.58 -30.66 -0.56
N ALA A 27 4.07 -30.13 0.57
CA ALA A 27 5.13 -29.13 0.58
C ALA A 27 6.42 -29.68 -0.05
N ALA A 28 6.80 -30.92 0.27
CA ALA A 28 7.96 -31.58 -0.32
C ALA A 28 7.80 -31.83 -1.83
N THR A 29 6.62 -32.32 -2.27
CA THR A 29 6.31 -32.52 -3.69
C THR A 29 6.37 -31.20 -4.46
N LEU A 30 5.79 -30.12 -3.93
CA LEU A 30 5.82 -28.80 -4.56
C LEU A 30 7.24 -28.25 -4.65
N ALA A 31 8.04 -28.40 -3.58
CA ALA A 31 9.43 -27.97 -3.60
C ALA A 31 10.25 -28.72 -4.65
N ARG A 32 10.08 -30.05 -4.76
CA ARG A 32 10.75 -30.83 -5.81
C ARG A 32 10.27 -30.43 -7.19
N TYR A 33 8.95 -30.27 -7.38
CA TYR A 33 8.38 -29.83 -8.66
C TYR A 33 8.98 -28.48 -9.12
N MET A 34 9.06 -27.49 -8.23
CA MET A 34 9.66 -26.19 -8.54
C MET A 34 11.14 -26.31 -8.92
N ARG A 35 11.90 -27.13 -8.18
CA ARG A 35 13.31 -27.41 -8.46
C ARG A 35 13.50 -28.04 -9.84
N GLU A 36 12.71 -29.04 -10.19
CA GLU A 36 12.71 -29.70 -11.51
C GLU A 36 12.41 -28.70 -12.63
N LEU A 37 11.41 -27.83 -12.43
CA LEU A 37 11.09 -26.76 -13.39
C LEU A 37 12.29 -25.84 -13.64
N ILE A 38 12.99 -25.42 -12.59
CA ILE A 38 14.16 -24.54 -12.70
C ILE A 38 15.36 -25.23 -13.35
N VAL A 39 15.61 -26.51 -13.04
CA VAL A 39 16.80 -27.23 -13.52
C VAL A 39 16.64 -27.69 -14.97
N HIS A 40 15.46 -28.21 -15.34
CA HIS A 40 15.29 -28.93 -16.61
C HIS A 40 14.41 -28.22 -17.63
N HIS A 41 13.58 -27.26 -17.23
CA HIS A 41 12.65 -26.59 -18.14
C HIS A 41 13.12 -25.18 -18.50
N ALA A 42 13.01 -24.83 -19.79
CA ALA A 42 13.44 -23.52 -20.29
C ALA A 42 12.36 -22.43 -20.15
N ALA A 43 11.13 -22.77 -19.77
CA ALA A 43 10.03 -21.81 -19.67
C ALA A 43 10.19 -20.92 -18.42
N PRO A 44 10.00 -19.60 -18.54
CA PRO A 44 10.03 -18.70 -17.39
C PRO A 44 8.86 -19.01 -16.45
N ILE A 45 9.12 -18.90 -15.14
CA ILE A 45 8.11 -19.10 -14.11
C ILE A 45 7.68 -17.73 -13.57
N GLU A 46 6.38 -17.44 -13.65
CA GLU A 46 5.78 -16.25 -13.06
C GLU A 46 5.11 -16.58 -11.72
N PHE A 47 5.39 -15.77 -10.68
CA PHE A 47 4.62 -15.79 -9.44
C PHE A 47 4.68 -14.43 -8.74
N PHE A 48 3.64 -14.15 -7.94
CA PHE A 48 3.54 -12.92 -7.15
C PHE A 48 4.17 -13.13 -5.77
N LEU A 49 5.25 -12.40 -5.46
CA LEU A 49 5.93 -12.49 -4.16
C LEU A 49 4.99 -12.18 -2.98
N GLU A 50 4.02 -11.28 -3.16
CA GLU A 50 3.03 -10.92 -2.15
C GLU A 50 2.08 -12.08 -1.80
N GLY A 51 1.93 -13.05 -2.72
CA GLY A 51 1.05 -14.22 -2.58
C GLY A 51 -0.45 -13.91 -2.65
N THR A 52 -0.83 -12.65 -2.84
CA THR A 52 -2.23 -12.20 -2.93
C THR A 52 -2.29 -10.83 -3.61
N ARG A 53 -3.46 -10.43 -4.09
CA ARG A 53 -3.69 -9.08 -4.66
C ARG A 53 -3.60 -8.01 -3.56
N SER A 54 -3.02 -6.85 -3.81
CA SER A 54 -3.11 -5.76 -2.84
C SER A 54 -4.53 -5.18 -2.81
N ARG A 55 -5.12 -5.00 -1.62
CA ARG A 55 -6.45 -4.37 -1.46
C ARG A 55 -6.30 -2.85 -1.31
N SER A 56 -5.22 -2.43 -0.66
CA SER A 56 -4.83 -1.05 -0.51
C SER A 56 -4.12 -0.47 -1.73
N ASN A 57 -3.81 -1.27 -2.75
CA ASN A 57 -2.98 -0.87 -3.90
C ASN A 57 -1.55 -0.43 -3.49
N LYS A 58 -1.09 -0.84 -2.30
CA LYS A 58 0.30 -0.70 -1.85
C LYS A 58 1.04 -2.01 -2.01
N SER A 59 2.36 -1.97 -2.16
CA SER A 59 3.17 -3.19 -2.13
C SER A 59 3.08 -3.86 -0.76
N LEU A 60 2.78 -5.16 -0.76
CA LEU A 60 2.77 -5.96 0.45
C LEU A 60 4.15 -6.56 0.75
N SER A 61 4.39 -6.93 2.01
CA SER A 61 5.60 -7.65 2.37
C SER A 61 5.66 -9.03 1.68
N PRO A 62 6.83 -9.43 1.15
CA PRO A 62 6.94 -10.65 0.38
C PRO A 62 6.74 -11.92 1.22
N LYS A 63 6.23 -12.96 0.57
CA LYS A 63 6.18 -14.34 1.05
C LYS A 63 7.34 -15.12 0.43
N TYR A 64 8.17 -15.69 1.29
CA TYR A 64 9.43 -16.28 0.85
C TYR A 64 9.29 -17.67 0.21
N GLY A 65 8.21 -18.40 0.46
CA GLY A 65 8.10 -19.84 0.13
C GLY A 65 8.43 -20.21 -1.32
N MET A 66 7.76 -19.61 -2.31
CA MET A 66 8.00 -19.91 -3.73
C MET A 66 9.40 -19.51 -4.18
N LEU A 67 9.88 -18.36 -3.71
CA LEU A 67 11.24 -17.91 -4.03
C LEU A 67 12.29 -18.83 -3.40
N SER A 68 12.09 -19.25 -2.14
CA SER A 68 12.94 -20.23 -1.47
C SER A 68 13.03 -21.52 -2.28
N MET A 69 11.89 -22.10 -2.68
CA MET A 69 11.85 -23.32 -3.49
C MET A 69 12.56 -23.15 -4.84
N SER A 70 12.44 -21.99 -5.47
CA SER A 70 13.09 -21.68 -6.75
C SER A 70 14.61 -21.59 -6.62
N LEU A 71 15.10 -20.96 -5.52
CA LEU A 71 16.52 -20.77 -5.26
C LEU A 71 17.23 -22.03 -4.75
N ALA A 72 16.49 -23.06 -4.34
CA ALA A 72 17.05 -24.33 -3.87
C ALA A 72 18.01 -24.96 -4.91
N ALA A 73 17.66 -24.90 -6.19
CA ALA A 73 18.50 -25.42 -7.28
C ALA A 73 19.84 -24.67 -7.38
N LEU A 74 19.83 -23.35 -7.19
CA LEU A 74 21.03 -22.51 -7.21
C LEU A 74 21.92 -22.82 -6.01
N PHE A 75 21.34 -22.91 -4.82
CA PHE A 75 22.09 -23.24 -3.60
C PHE A 75 22.70 -24.64 -3.62
N ALA A 76 22.04 -25.58 -4.29
CA ALA A 76 22.56 -26.92 -4.52
C ALA A 76 23.62 -27.02 -5.62
N GLY A 77 23.82 -25.94 -6.40
CA GLY A 77 24.75 -25.92 -7.52
C GLY A 77 24.27 -26.69 -8.76
N GLU A 78 22.99 -27.04 -8.85
CA GLU A 78 22.41 -27.69 -10.04
C GLU A 78 22.27 -26.71 -11.22
N VAL A 79 22.13 -25.42 -10.92
CA VAL A 79 22.13 -24.34 -11.90
C VAL A 79 23.22 -23.33 -11.57
N SER A 80 23.81 -22.74 -12.60
CA SER A 80 24.91 -21.79 -12.43
C SER A 80 24.44 -20.39 -12.03
N ASP A 81 23.21 -20.00 -12.37
CA ASP A 81 22.57 -18.73 -12.01
C ASP A 81 21.04 -18.83 -12.19
N ILE A 82 20.32 -17.92 -11.56
CA ILE A 82 18.88 -17.68 -11.76
C ILE A 82 18.71 -16.18 -12.06
N THR A 83 17.97 -15.85 -13.11
CA THR A 83 17.64 -14.44 -13.43
C THR A 83 16.22 -14.12 -12.98
N ILE A 84 16.07 -13.08 -12.17
CA ILE A 84 14.77 -12.55 -11.74
C ILE A 84 14.45 -11.30 -12.55
N VAL A 85 13.27 -11.26 -13.18
CA VAL A 85 12.77 -10.08 -13.87
C VAL A 85 11.65 -9.45 -13.04
N PRO A 86 11.89 -8.28 -12.41
CA PRO A 86 10.83 -7.59 -11.68
C PRO A 86 9.83 -6.99 -12.67
N ILE A 87 8.55 -7.29 -12.49
CA ILE A 87 7.45 -6.77 -13.31
C ILE A 87 6.53 -5.95 -12.42
N ASN A 88 6.18 -4.75 -12.88
CA ASN A 88 5.12 -3.91 -12.32
C ASN A 88 3.95 -3.84 -13.30
N ILE A 89 2.74 -3.95 -12.78
CA ILE A 89 1.50 -3.79 -13.56
C ILE A 89 0.66 -2.71 -12.90
N SER A 90 0.41 -1.63 -13.64
CA SER A 90 -0.40 -0.50 -13.20
C SER A 90 -1.66 -0.39 -14.06
N TYR A 91 -2.76 0.08 -13.47
CA TYR A 91 -4.06 0.16 -14.13
C TYR A 91 -4.61 1.57 -14.02
N ASP A 92 -5.25 2.05 -15.09
CA ASP A 92 -6.03 3.27 -15.01
C ASP A 92 -7.23 3.08 -14.06
N ARG A 93 -7.93 1.95 -14.12
CA ARG A 93 -9.04 1.64 -13.20
C ARG A 93 -8.99 0.21 -12.67
N LEU A 94 -9.05 0.08 -11.35
CA LEU A 94 -9.15 -1.19 -10.66
C LEU A 94 -10.57 -1.75 -10.78
N MET A 95 -10.69 -2.99 -11.26
CA MET A 95 -12.01 -3.63 -11.42
C MET A 95 -12.79 -3.77 -10.10
N GLU A 96 -12.09 -4.13 -9.02
CA GLU A 96 -12.68 -4.41 -7.69
C GLU A 96 -12.58 -3.21 -6.73
N GLN A 97 -12.33 -2.00 -7.23
CA GLN A 97 -12.07 -0.80 -6.41
C GLN A 97 -13.11 -0.58 -5.29
N THR A 98 -14.39 -0.64 -5.65
CA THR A 98 -15.49 -0.47 -4.68
C THR A 98 -15.47 -1.57 -3.62
N LEU A 99 -15.28 -2.83 -4.03
CA LEU A 99 -15.21 -3.96 -3.13
C LEU A 99 -14.05 -3.82 -2.14
N PHE A 100 -12.88 -3.39 -2.61
CA PHE A 100 -11.71 -3.16 -1.76
C PHE A 100 -11.98 -2.07 -0.71
N ALA A 101 -12.61 -0.97 -1.09
CA ALA A 101 -12.99 0.07 -0.13
C ALA A 101 -13.92 -0.45 0.96
N TYR A 102 -14.89 -1.32 0.63
CA TYR A 102 -15.75 -1.97 1.60
C TYR A 102 -15.01 -3.00 2.47
N GLU A 103 -14.09 -3.77 1.90
CA GLU A 103 -13.24 -4.70 2.66
C GLU A 103 -12.36 -3.95 3.68
N HIS A 104 -11.82 -2.78 3.33
CA HIS A 104 -11.10 -1.90 4.26
C HIS A 104 -11.94 -1.49 5.46
N LEU A 105 -13.24 -1.23 5.25
CA LEU A 105 -14.19 -0.85 6.29
C LEU A 105 -14.72 -2.05 7.10
N GLY A 106 -14.29 -3.28 6.79
CA GLY A 106 -14.64 -4.48 7.53
C GLY A 106 -15.81 -5.27 6.97
N VAL A 107 -16.36 -4.87 5.83
CA VAL A 107 -17.41 -5.64 5.14
C VAL A 107 -16.81 -6.94 4.62
N PRO A 108 -17.41 -8.10 4.93
CA PRO A 108 -16.88 -9.37 4.47
C PRO A 108 -17.02 -9.48 2.94
N LYS A 109 -15.99 -10.06 2.31
CA LYS A 109 -16.02 -10.37 0.89
C LYS A 109 -17.26 -11.23 0.56
N PRO A 110 -18.05 -10.89 -0.47
CA PRO A 110 -19.14 -11.73 -0.91
C PRO A 110 -18.60 -13.09 -1.35
N LYS A 111 -19.37 -14.16 -1.09
CA LYS A 111 -18.99 -15.51 -1.54
C LYS A 111 -18.95 -15.52 -3.07
N GLU A 112 -17.78 -15.79 -3.65
CA GLU A 112 -17.65 -15.98 -5.09
C GLU A 112 -18.47 -17.21 -5.50
N SER A 113 -19.42 -17.03 -6.41
CA SER A 113 -20.22 -18.11 -6.98
C SER A 113 -19.95 -18.24 -8.48
N THR A 114 -20.14 -19.43 -9.04
CA THR A 114 -19.95 -19.68 -10.48
C THR A 114 -20.87 -18.78 -11.33
N GLY A 115 -22.07 -18.46 -10.85
CA GLY A 115 -22.96 -17.48 -11.49
C GLY A 115 -22.48 -16.03 -11.35
N GLY A 116 -21.80 -15.70 -10.26
CA GLY A 116 -21.11 -14.41 -10.09
C GLY A 116 -19.96 -14.22 -11.09
N PHE A 117 -19.22 -15.28 -11.40
CA PHE A 117 -18.17 -15.25 -12.44
C PHE A 117 -18.74 -15.00 -13.84
N LEU A 118 -19.84 -15.65 -14.23
CA LEU A 118 -20.50 -15.40 -15.52
C LEU A 118 -21.06 -13.98 -15.62
N LYS A 119 -21.65 -13.44 -14.54
CA LYS A 119 -22.05 -12.02 -14.50
C LYS A 119 -20.85 -11.08 -14.57
N ALA A 120 -19.72 -11.44 -13.93
CA ALA A 120 -18.47 -10.68 -13.98
C ALA A 120 -17.93 -10.51 -15.41
N LEU A 121 -18.20 -11.46 -16.31
CA LEU A 121 -17.82 -11.32 -17.73
C LEU A 121 -18.53 -10.14 -18.42
N ASN A 122 -19.78 -9.83 -18.06
CA ASN A 122 -20.46 -8.64 -18.60
C ASN A 122 -19.85 -7.33 -18.08
N PHE A 123 -19.25 -7.35 -16.88
CA PHE A 123 -18.52 -6.20 -16.34
C PHE A 123 -17.19 -5.97 -17.07
N LEU A 124 -16.63 -6.97 -17.76
CA LEU A 124 -15.43 -6.80 -18.59
C LEU A 124 -15.67 -5.88 -19.81
N ASN A 125 -16.92 -5.62 -20.17
CA ASN A 125 -17.28 -4.70 -21.25
C ASN A 125 -17.29 -3.21 -20.82
N ASP A 126 -17.04 -2.90 -19.54
CA ASP A 126 -16.87 -1.51 -19.09
C ASP A 126 -15.50 -0.96 -19.53
N ASN A 127 -15.37 0.37 -19.62
CA ASN A 127 -14.11 1.01 -19.96
C ASN A 127 -13.22 1.11 -18.70
N PHE A 128 -12.20 0.24 -18.62
CA PHE A 128 -11.20 0.24 -17.53
C PHE A 128 -9.95 1.08 -17.84
N GLY A 129 -9.89 1.72 -19.01
CA GLY A 129 -8.71 2.42 -19.49
C GLY A 129 -7.57 1.45 -19.83
N ASN A 130 -6.34 1.93 -19.65
CA ASN A 130 -5.13 1.22 -20.05
C ASN A 130 -4.54 0.36 -18.91
N ILE A 131 -3.79 -0.66 -19.32
CA ILE A 131 -2.91 -1.44 -18.46
C ILE A 131 -1.47 -1.11 -18.85
N TYR A 132 -0.66 -0.71 -17.88
CA TYR A 132 0.75 -0.39 -18.06
C TYR A 132 1.58 -1.51 -17.46
N ILE A 133 2.38 -2.16 -18.30
CA ILE A 133 3.26 -3.25 -17.88
C ILE A 133 4.69 -2.74 -18.03
N ASN A 134 5.39 -2.59 -16.91
CA ASN A 134 6.79 -2.19 -16.90
C ASN A 134 7.67 -3.34 -16.44
N MET A 135 8.69 -3.65 -17.23
CA MET A 135 9.67 -4.69 -16.94
C MET A 135 10.95 -4.02 -16.48
N GLY A 136 11.34 -4.26 -15.23
CA GLY A 136 12.59 -3.77 -14.70
C GLY A 136 13.80 -4.55 -15.22
N LYS A 137 14.99 -4.03 -14.90
CA LYS A 137 16.24 -4.65 -15.29
C LYS A 137 16.33 -6.08 -14.72
N PRO A 138 16.61 -7.10 -15.56
CA PRO A 138 16.85 -8.46 -15.08
C PRO A 138 17.99 -8.50 -14.06
N LEU A 139 17.75 -9.20 -12.95
CA LEU A 139 18.67 -9.36 -11.82
C LEU A 139 19.24 -10.78 -11.82
N SER A 140 20.55 -10.90 -12.06
CA SER A 140 21.28 -12.15 -11.79
C SER A 140 21.37 -12.37 -10.28
N VAL A 141 20.81 -13.48 -9.81
CA VAL A 141 20.81 -13.83 -8.39
C VAL A 141 22.23 -14.15 -7.90
N LYS A 142 23.05 -14.81 -8.73
CA LYS A 142 24.46 -15.06 -8.44
C LYS A 142 25.22 -13.74 -8.23
N ASN A 143 25.04 -12.77 -9.13
CA ASN A 143 25.72 -11.48 -9.01
C ASN A 143 25.21 -10.68 -7.81
N PHE A 144 23.90 -10.76 -7.50
CA PHE A 144 23.31 -10.11 -6.34
C PHE A 144 23.91 -10.63 -5.02
N PHE A 145 24.03 -11.95 -4.87
CA PHE A 145 24.64 -12.54 -3.67
C PHE A 145 26.17 -12.40 -3.66
N GLY A 146 26.81 -12.41 -4.83
CA GLY A 146 28.26 -12.31 -4.96
C GLY A 146 28.98 -13.33 -4.06
N SER A 147 29.89 -12.84 -3.21
CA SER A 147 30.66 -13.67 -2.27
C SER A 147 29.84 -14.24 -1.10
N LYS A 148 28.57 -13.84 -0.93
CA LYS A 148 27.66 -14.41 0.08
C LYS A 148 27.17 -15.80 -0.34
N LEU A 149 27.17 -16.10 -1.64
CA LEU A 149 26.83 -17.42 -2.16
C LEU A 149 28.03 -18.37 -1.93
N ARG A 150 28.11 -18.92 -0.72
CA ARG A 150 29.16 -19.87 -0.32
C ARG A 150 28.62 -21.30 -0.34
N VAL A 151 29.55 -22.25 -0.52
CA VAL A 151 29.26 -23.67 -0.29
C VAL A 151 28.83 -23.83 1.16
N SER A 152 27.61 -24.34 1.37
CA SER A 152 27.07 -24.56 2.70
C SER A 152 27.34 -26.00 3.14
N LYS A 153 27.16 -26.31 4.43
CA LYS A 153 27.31 -27.70 4.92
C LYS A 153 26.30 -28.62 4.24
N GLU A 154 25.16 -28.07 3.84
CA GLU A 154 24.10 -28.77 3.13
C GLU A 154 24.56 -29.22 1.74
N THR A 155 25.50 -28.52 1.10
CA THR A 155 26.09 -28.94 -0.18
C THR A 155 26.87 -30.26 -0.07
N LEU A 156 27.28 -30.67 1.14
CA LEU A 156 27.93 -31.96 1.38
C LEU A 156 26.96 -33.15 1.35
N ASN A 157 25.66 -32.90 1.53
CA ASN A 157 24.65 -33.96 1.47
C ASN A 157 24.30 -34.30 0.01
N PRO A 158 23.80 -35.52 -0.26
CA PRO A 158 23.17 -35.83 -1.54
C PRO A 158 22.14 -34.78 -1.91
N VAL A 159 22.08 -34.40 -3.18
CA VAL A 159 21.26 -33.32 -3.75
C VAL A 159 19.80 -33.42 -3.31
N GLU A 160 19.28 -34.64 -3.19
CA GLU A 160 17.92 -34.98 -2.79
C GLU A 160 17.63 -34.70 -1.31
N MET A 161 18.65 -34.73 -0.45
CA MET A 161 18.56 -34.50 0.99
C MET A 161 18.88 -33.07 1.39
N GLN A 162 19.37 -32.24 0.45
CA GLN A 162 19.70 -30.85 0.72
C GLN A 162 18.44 -30.04 1.04
N GLN A 163 18.54 -29.23 2.09
CA GLN A 163 17.50 -28.30 2.50
C GLN A 163 18.09 -26.89 2.56
N ILE A 164 17.21 -25.89 2.55
CA ILE A 164 17.63 -24.50 2.66
C ILE A 164 18.04 -24.24 4.11
N SER A 165 19.30 -23.87 4.32
CA SER A 165 19.82 -23.53 5.64
C SER A 165 19.24 -22.21 6.15
N SER A 166 19.34 -21.94 7.45
CA SER A 166 18.92 -20.66 8.03
C SER A 166 19.65 -19.46 7.41
N GLU A 167 20.92 -19.63 7.07
CA GLU A 167 21.75 -18.60 6.41
C GLU A 167 21.28 -18.35 4.97
N GLN A 168 21.02 -19.42 4.22
CA GLN A 168 20.45 -19.32 2.87
C GLN A 168 19.05 -18.70 2.91
N PHE A 169 18.23 -19.03 3.90
CA PHE A 169 16.91 -18.44 4.07
C PHE A 169 16.99 -16.92 4.29
N ALA A 170 17.96 -16.44 5.08
CA ALA A 170 18.20 -15.00 5.23
C ALA A 170 18.55 -14.33 3.89
N LEU A 171 19.35 -14.98 3.03
CA LEU A 171 19.61 -14.50 1.67
C LEU A 171 18.34 -14.44 0.82
N VAL A 172 17.44 -15.43 0.94
CA VAL A 172 16.14 -15.39 0.28
C VAL A 172 15.31 -14.19 0.75
N GLN A 173 15.31 -13.90 2.05
CA GLN A 173 14.59 -12.75 2.59
C GLN A 173 15.16 -11.42 2.07
N GLU A 174 16.49 -11.28 2.04
CA GLU A 174 17.18 -10.11 1.49
C GLU A 174 16.81 -9.89 0.02
N LEU A 175 16.91 -10.93 -0.80
CA LEU A 175 16.56 -10.88 -2.22
C LEU A 175 15.07 -10.57 -2.45
N ALA A 176 14.17 -11.19 -1.69
CA ALA A 176 12.73 -10.96 -1.83
C ALA A 176 12.36 -9.49 -1.55
N ASN A 177 12.90 -8.92 -0.47
CA ASN A 177 12.69 -7.52 -0.14
C ASN A 177 13.29 -6.59 -1.20
N TYR A 178 14.46 -6.94 -1.74
CA TYR A 178 15.08 -6.20 -2.84
C TYR A 178 14.25 -6.25 -4.14
N VAL A 179 13.70 -7.40 -4.50
CA VAL A 179 12.84 -7.53 -5.69
C VAL A 179 11.57 -6.71 -5.55
N VAL A 180 10.92 -6.70 -4.39
CA VAL A 180 9.75 -5.82 -4.14
C VAL A 180 10.14 -4.34 -4.27
N PHE A 181 11.31 -3.96 -3.76
CA PHE A 181 11.83 -2.61 -3.94
C PHE A 181 12.11 -2.26 -5.42
N LEU A 182 12.62 -3.20 -6.22
CA LEU A 182 12.75 -3.00 -7.67
C LEU A 182 11.38 -2.84 -8.35
N GLN A 183 10.38 -3.63 -7.97
CA GLN A 183 9.01 -3.50 -8.48
C GLN A 183 8.39 -2.13 -8.16
N GLN A 184 8.67 -1.59 -6.96
CA GLN A 184 8.28 -0.24 -6.58
C GLN A 184 8.98 0.82 -7.44
N LYS A 185 10.30 0.70 -7.66
CA LYS A 185 11.05 1.62 -8.55
C LYS A 185 10.58 1.59 -10.01
N THR A 186 10.10 0.45 -10.48
CA THR A 186 9.54 0.31 -11.84
C THR A 186 8.09 0.74 -11.93
N MET A 187 7.48 1.17 -10.83
CA MET A 187 6.09 1.62 -10.84
C MET A 187 5.94 2.84 -11.74
N VAL A 188 4.92 2.79 -12.60
CA VAL A 188 4.56 3.90 -13.47
C VAL A 188 3.39 4.64 -12.84
N VAL A 189 3.55 5.93 -12.65
CA VAL A 189 2.45 6.81 -12.23
C VAL A 189 1.59 7.14 -13.45
N THR A 190 0.32 6.78 -13.34
CA THR A 190 -0.70 6.99 -14.37
C THR A 190 -1.45 8.30 -14.13
N ILE A 191 -2.18 8.77 -15.15
CA ILE A 191 -3.08 9.92 -15.00
C ILE A 191 -4.16 9.69 -13.92
N SER A 192 -4.57 8.45 -13.66
CA SER A 192 -5.49 8.13 -12.56
C SER A 192 -4.90 8.42 -11.19
N ASN A 193 -3.62 8.11 -10.99
CA ASN A 193 -2.92 8.40 -9.74
C ASN A 193 -2.80 9.93 -9.54
N LEU A 194 -2.44 10.65 -10.61
CA LEU A 194 -2.32 12.11 -10.60
C LEU A 194 -3.68 12.78 -10.33
N LEU A 195 -4.73 12.37 -11.04
CA LEU A 195 -6.10 12.84 -10.82
C LEU A 195 -6.53 12.61 -9.37
N ALA A 196 -6.27 11.42 -8.83
CA ALA A 196 -6.65 11.09 -7.46
C ALA A 196 -5.91 11.93 -6.43
N MET A 197 -4.60 12.13 -6.61
CA MET A 197 -3.79 13.01 -5.75
C MET A 197 -4.26 14.46 -5.82
N THR A 198 -4.52 14.99 -7.02
CA THR A 198 -5.00 16.36 -7.23
C THR A 198 -6.40 16.56 -6.63
N LEU A 199 -7.30 15.58 -6.80
CA LEU A 199 -8.63 15.63 -6.20
C LEU A 199 -8.56 15.54 -4.68
N MET A 200 -7.70 14.68 -4.12
CA MET A 200 -7.49 14.62 -2.67
C MET A 200 -6.93 15.94 -2.14
N HIS A 201 -5.96 16.53 -2.84
CA HIS A 201 -5.41 17.84 -2.48
C HIS A 201 -6.46 18.97 -2.58
N SER A 202 -7.38 18.90 -3.54
CA SER A 202 -8.54 19.80 -3.67
C SER A 202 -9.53 19.63 -2.51
N ILE A 203 -9.82 18.39 -2.09
CA ILE A 203 -10.67 18.07 -0.93
C ILE A 203 -10.06 18.63 0.36
N MET A 204 -8.75 18.40 0.57
CA MET A 204 -8.00 18.91 1.73
C MET A 204 -7.94 20.44 1.78
N ARG A 205 -8.10 21.13 0.64
CA ARG A 205 -8.19 22.61 0.58
C ARG A 205 -9.64 23.11 0.52
N ASN A 206 -10.62 22.23 0.35
CA ASN A 206 -12.01 22.56 0.07
C ASN A 206 -12.18 23.53 -1.12
N VAL A 207 -11.43 23.30 -2.22
CA VAL A 207 -11.42 24.16 -3.42
C VAL A 207 -11.86 23.38 -4.66
N LEU A 208 -12.83 23.92 -5.40
CA LEU A 208 -13.32 23.36 -6.66
C LEU A 208 -12.44 23.72 -7.86
N LEU A 209 -12.09 22.72 -8.66
CA LEU A 209 -11.25 22.88 -9.85
C LEU A 209 -12.10 22.75 -11.13
N ASN A 210 -11.92 23.65 -12.09
CA ASN A 210 -12.37 23.45 -13.46
C ASN A 210 -11.33 22.63 -14.25
N ILE A 211 -11.61 22.27 -15.51
CA ILE A 211 -10.71 21.45 -16.32
C ILE A 211 -9.34 22.11 -16.54
N GLN A 212 -9.29 23.44 -16.69
CA GLN A 212 -8.03 24.16 -16.92
C GLN A 212 -7.19 24.21 -15.64
N GLU A 213 -7.81 24.52 -14.50
CA GLU A 213 -7.19 24.49 -13.17
C GLU A 213 -6.71 23.08 -12.82
N LEU A 214 -7.51 22.05 -13.15
CA LEU A 214 -7.14 20.65 -12.99
C LEU A 214 -5.90 20.28 -13.79
N ALA A 215 -5.82 20.72 -15.05
CA ALA A 215 -4.64 20.48 -15.88
C ALA A 215 -3.38 21.13 -15.30
N LEU A 216 -3.46 22.39 -14.84
CA LEU A 216 -2.35 23.07 -14.19
C LEU A 216 -1.92 22.39 -12.88
N GLU A 217 -2.89 21.91 -12.09
CA GLU A 217 -2.62 21.17 -10.86
C GLU A 217 -1.97 19.80 -11.14
N ILE A 218 -2.36 19.12 -12.22
CA ILE A 218 -1.73 17.86 -12.65
C ILE A 218 -0.33 18.12 -13.20
N GLU A 219 -0.12 19.16 -14.00
CA GLU A 219 1.23 19.55 -14.48
C GLU A 219 2.16 19.88 -13.31
N TRP A 220 1.66 20.60 -12.30
CA TRP A 220 2.40 20.83 -11.05
C TRP A 220 2.71 19.53 -10.31
N ALA A 221 1.74 18.61 -10.20
CA ALA A 221 1.96 17.31 -9.58
C ALA A 221 3.03 16.48 -10.31
N ILE A 222 3.06 16.56 -11.65
CA ILE A 222 4.07 15.92 -12.48
C ILE A 222 5.46 16.50 -12.14
N ASP A 223 5.63 17.82 -12.12
CA ASP A 223 6.91 18.47 -11.75
C ASP A 223 7.42 18.00 -10.37
N VAL A 224 6.53 17.99 -9.38
CA VAL A 224 6.86 17.55 -8.01
C VAL A 224 7.30 16.08 -7.98
N LEU A 225 6.57 15.19 -8.65
CA LEU A 225 6.87 13.75 -8.65
C LEU A 225 8.10 13.42 -9.50
N THR A 226 8.36 14.13 -10.61
CA THR A 226 9.58 13.95 -11.41
C THR A 226 10.83 14.29 -10.59
N LYS A 227 10.78 15.31 -9.72
CA LYS A 227 11.86 15.63 -8.77
C LYS A 227 12.10 14.53 -7.71
N LEU A 228 11.18 13.58 -7.56
CA LEU A 228 11.30 12.41 -6.69
C LEU A 228 11.71 11.13 -7.45
N ASP A 229 12.28 11.27 -8.66
CA ASP A 229 12.70 10.17 -9.54
C ASP A 229 11.53 9.24 -9.95
N VAL A 230 10.28 9.75 -9.97
CA VAL A 230 9.11 8.96 -10.34
C VAL A 230 8.98 8.86 -11.85
N THR A 231 8.77 7.64 -12.36
CA THR A 231 8.44 7.43 -13.77
C THR A 231 6.97 7.74 -14.01
N ILE A 232 6.70 8.78 -14.79
CA ILE A 232 5.35 9.21 -15.15
C ILE A 232 5.13 8.87 -16.62
N PHE A 233 4.03 8.20 -16.93
CA PHE A 233 3.64 7.93 -18.31
C PHE A 233 2.50 8.88 -18.69
N GLU A 234 2.89 10.09 -19.08
CA GLU A 234 1.97 11.08 -19.61
C GLU A 234 2.62 11.83 -20.77
N THR A 235 1.89 11.99 -21.87
CA THR A 235 2.37 12.65 -23.10
C THR A 235 1.53 13.87 -23.46
N ASP A 236 0.24 13.85 -23.16
CA ASP A 236 -0.69 14.96 -23.33
C ASP A 236 -1.67 14.98 -22.16
N VAL A 237 -1.36 15.83 -21.18
CA VAL A 237 -2.15 15.98 -19.95
C VAL A 237 -3.62 16.27 -20.27
N LYS A 238 -3.92 17.10 -21.27
CA LYS A 238 -5.32 17.49 -21.57
C LYS A 238 -6.09 16.33 -22.18
N ALA A 239 -5.51 15.64 -23.15
CA ALA A 239 -6.15 14.47 -23.76
C ALA A 239 -6.34 13.34 -22.74
N SER A 240 -5.34 13.11 -21.88
CA SER A 240 -5.40 12.09 -20.84
C SER A 240 -6.41 12.42 -19.75
N ILE A 241 -6.59 13.69 -19.37
CA ILE A 241 -7.66 14.12 -18.46
C ILE A 241 -9.03 13.77 -19.07
N ALA A 242 -9.28 14.14 -20.33
CA ALA A 242 -10.56 13.86 -20.98
C ALA A 242 -10.86 12.35 -21.02
N ARG A 243 -9.86 11.55 -21.36
CA ARG A 243 -9.95 10.08 -21.38
C ARG A 243 -10.22 9.51 -19.99
N ILE A 244 -9.50 9.96 -18.97
CA ILE A 244 -9.60 9.35 -17.64
C ILE A 244 -10.88 9.74 -16.89
N LEU A 245 -11.43 10.92 -17.17
CA LEU A 245 -12.75 11.31 -16.66
C LEU A 245 -13.86 10.38 -17.18
N LEU A 246 -13.74 9.86 -18.42
CA LEU A 246 -14.66 8.83 -18.94
C LEU A 246 -14.46 7.48 -18.25
N VAL A 247 -13.20 7.09 -17.99
CA VAL A 247 -12.88 5.83 -17.28
C VAL A 247 -13.45 5.83 -15.86
N HIS A 248 -13.34 6.96 -15.15
CA HIS A 248 -13.79 7.13 -13.75
C HIS A 248 -15.16 7.84 -13.61
N HIS A 249 -16.00 7.82 -14.65
CA HIS A 249 -17.31 8.51 -14.64
C HIS A 249 -18.25 8.09 -13.49
N LYS A 250 -18.01 6.92 -12.87
CA LYS A 250 -18.76 6.42 -11.69
C LYS A 250 -18.24 6.95 -10.35
N THR A 251 -17.06 7.55 -10.33
CA THR A 251 -16.40 8.07 -9.11
C THR A 251 -16.29 9.59 -9.14
N VAL A 252 -16.07 10.19 -10.32
CA VAL A 252 -15.90 11.63 -10.50
C VAL A 252 -16.78 12.14 -11.63
N LYS A 253 -17.20 13.41 -11.54
CA LYS A 253 -17.92 14.09 -12.62
C LYS A 253 -17.70 15.59 -12.63
N LEU A 254 -18.08 16.22 -13.73
CA LEU A 254 -18.18 17.67 -13.84
C LEU A 254 -19.61 18.10 -13.49
N ASP A 255 -19.75 19.14 -12.68
CA ASP A 255 -21.04 19.77 -12.43
C ASP A 255 -21.47 20.71 -13.58
N ASN A 256 -22.65 21.33 -13.44
CA ASN A 256 -23.19 22.25 -14.45
C ASN A 256 -22.29 23.47 -14.73
N ASN A 257 -21.37 23.79 -13.81
CA ASN A 257 -20.42 24.89 -13.94
C ASN A 257 -19.04 24.40 -14.42
N ASN A 258 -18.96 23.17 -14.96
CA ASN A 258 -17.73 22.51 -15.37
C ASN A 258 -16.67 22.40 -14.27
N LYS A 259 -17.10 22.29 -13.00
CA LYS A 259 -16.22 22.04 -11.85
C LYS A 259 -16.21 20.55 -11.52
N LEU A 260 -15.01 20.01 -11.30
CA LEU A 260 -14.79 18.61 -10.92
C LEU A 260 -15.33 18.35 -9.51
N ARG A 261 -16.09 17.27 -9.37
CA ARG A 261 -16.68 16.83 -8.11
C ARG A 261 -16.45 15.33 -7.91
N LEU A 262 -16.25 14.94 -6.64
CA LEU A 262 -16.28 13.55 -6.21
C LEU A 262 -17.73 13.11 -5.98
N ILE A 263 -18.13 11.99 -6.59
CA ILE A 263 -19.48 11.46 -6.45
C ILE A 263 -19.63 10.81 -5.07
N ILE A 264 -20.66 11.22 -4.35
CA ILE A 264 -21.13 10.60 -3.11
C ILE A 264 -22.55 10.09 -3.34
N SER A 265 -22.69 8.77 -3.42
CA SER A 265 -23.96 8.11 -3.71
C SER A 265 -24.47 7.34 -2.49
N ASP A 266 -25.78 7.44 -2.23
CA ASP A 266 -26.47 6.58 -1.27
C ASP A 266 -26.77 5.18 -1.83
N ASN A 267 -26.71 5.04 -3.16
CA ASN A 267 -27.14 3.83 -3.88
C ASN A 267 -26.01 2.82 -4.08
N ASN A 268 -24.97 2.83 -3.24
CA ASN A 268 -23.95 1.81 -3.37
C ASN A 268 -24.54 0.42 -3.07
N PRO A 269 -24.36 -0.57 -3.97
CA PRO A 269 -25.16 -1.79 -4.05
C PRO A 269 -24.94 -2.78 -2.90
N ILE A 270 -24.02 -2.52 -1.98
CA ILE A 270 -23.89 -3.32 -0.75
C ILE A 270 -24.90 -2.79 0.26
N ILE A 271 -26.18 -3.05 -0.02
CA ILE A 271 -27.25 -2.92 0.96
C ILE A 271 -26.81 -3.76 2.17
N MET A 272 -26.47 -3.11 3.28
CA MET A 272 -26.11 -3.76 4.53
C MET A 272 -27.35 -4.41 5.14
N GLY A 273 -27.84 -5.48 4.54
CA GLY A 273 -28.88 -6.31 5.15
C GLY A 273 -28.37 -6.90 6.47
N GLU A 274 -29.28 -7.27 7.37
CA GLU A 274 -28.96 -7.80 8.72
C GLU A 274 -27.93 -8.95 8.71
N SER A 275 -27.94 -9.78 7.66
CA SER A 275 -26.99 -10.89 7.49
C SER A 275 -25.55 -10.49 7.17
N THR A 276 -25.32 -9.24 6.78
CA THR A 276 -23.98 -8.66 6.52
C THR A 276 -23.44 -7.98 7.77
N ILE A 277 -24.31 -7.30 8.53
CA ILE A 277 -23.97 -6.64 9.80
C ILE A 277 -23.41 -7.66 10.81
N SER A 278 -24.04 -8.84 10.92
CA SER A 278 -23.56 -9.92 11.80
C SER A 278 -22.21 -10.54 11.40
N LYS A 279 -21.69 -10.23 10.20
CA LYS A 279 -20.43 -10.76 9.66
C LYS A 279 -19.36 -9.69 9.48
N MET A 280 -19.59 -8.48 9.97
CA MET A 280 -18.60 -7.41 9.99
C MET A 280 -17.35 -7.88 10.75
N LYS A 281 -16.18 -7.62 10.18
CA LYS A 281 -14.89 -7.97 10.79
C LYS A 281 -14.40 -6.95 11.82
N GLY A 282 -15.01 -5.76 11.85
CA GLY A 282 -14.67 -4.63 12.72
C GLY A 282 -15.90 -4.05 13.41
N HIS A 283 -15.88 -2.74 13.67
CA HIS A 283 -17.00 -1.99 14.21
C HIS A 283 -18.11 -1.84 13.15
N THR A 284 -19.37 -1.84 13.60
CA THR A 284 -20.53 -1.63 12.71
C THR A 284 -20.71 -0.14 12.49
N LEU A 285 -20.10 0.37 11.41
CA LEU A 285 -20.11 1.79 11.06
C LEU A 285 -21.52 2.31 10.74
N LYS A 286 -21.76 3.58 11.06
CA LYS A 286 -23.00 4.30 10.74
C LYS A 286 -23.16 4.44 9.22
N PRO A 287 -24.39 4.39 8.68
CA PRO A 287 -24.64 4.59 7.25
C PRO A 287 -24.09 5.91 6.71
N SER A 288 -24.16 7.00 7.50
CA SER A 288 -23.59 8.30 7.15
C SER A 288 -22.07 8.25 7.03
N THR A 289 -21.38 7.54 7.92
CA THR A 289 -19.92 7.34 7.85
C THR A 289 -19.54 6.56 6.59
N MET A 290 -20.23 5.45 6.32
CA MET A 290 -20.01 4.62 5.13
C MET A 290 -20.18 5.40 3.82
N ARG A 291 -21.20 6.26 3.76
CA ARG A 291 -21.50 7.12 2.61
C ARG A 291 -20.30 7.98 2.20
N HIS A 292 -19.59 8.56 3.16
CA HIS A 292 -18.43 9.42 2.90
C HIS A 292 -17.11 8.63 2.82
N ALA A 293 -16.95 7.60 3.65
CA ALA A 293 -15.71 6.84 3.73
C ALA A 293 -15.42 6.04 2.45
N VAL A 294 -16.44 5.44 1.83
CA VAL A 294 -16.25 4.58 0.66
C VAL A 294 -15.62 5.34 -0.53
N PRO A 295 -16.18 6.47 -1.01
CA PRO A 295 -15.58 7.23 -2.12
C PRO A 295 -14.17 7.77 -1.81
N LEU A 296 -13.91 8.17 -0.56
CA LEU A 296 -12.59 8.69 -0.16
C LEU A 296 -11.55 7.58 -0.05
N ILE A 297 -11.91 6.41 0.46
CA ILE A 297 -11.01 5.24 0.45
C ILE A 297 -10.75 4.81 -0.99
N GLN A 298 -11.78 4.76 -1.84
CA GLN A 298 -11.65 4.50 -3.28
C GLN A 298 -10.65 5.45 -3.94
N LEU A 299 -10.71 6.74 -3.62
CA LEU A 299 -9.75 7.74 -4.10
C LEU A 299 -8.33 7.47 -3.54
N GLN A 300 -8.25 7.19 -2.24
CA GLN A 300 -7.00 6.86 -1.55
C GLN A 300 -6.29 5.63 -2.15
N LEU A 301 -7.03 4.64 -2.66
CA LEU A 301 -6.43 3.49 -3.37
C LEU A 301 -5.58 3.91 -4.58
N TYR A 302 -5.88 5.02 -5.24
CA TYR A 302 -5.05 5.55 -6.34
C TYR A 302 -3.94 6.49 -5.85
N VAL A 303 -4.06 7.04 -4.65
CA VAL A 303 -2.99 7.83 -4.01
C VAL A 303 -1.92 6.91 -3.40
N ASN A 304 -2.34 5.77 -2.84
CA ASN A 304 -1.50 4.82 -2.13
C ASN A 304 -0.21 4.39 -2.85
N PRO A 305 -0.21 4.12 -4.16
CA PRO A 305 1.02 3.85 -4.91
C PRO A 305 2.05 4.99 -4.84
N LEU A 306 1.62 6.25 -4.78
CA LEU A 306 2.48 7.43 -4.69
C LEU A 306 3.16 7.58 -3.33
N LEU A 307 2.60 6.96 -2.27
CA LEU A 307 3.12 7.06 -0.91
C LEU A 307 4.54 6.51 -0.79
N HIS A 308 4.95 5.57 -1.64
CA HIS A 308 6.32 5.06 -1.65
C HIS A 308 7.35 6.20 -1.86
N HIS A 309 7.02 7.16 -2.73
CA HIS A 309 7.90 8.29 -3.07
C HIS A 309 7.66 9.51 -2.17
N LEU A 310 6.41 9.77 -1.80
CA LEU A 310 6.04 10.96 -1.01
C LEU A 310 6.26 10.79 0.50
N ALA A 311 6.18 9.56 1.04
CA ALA A 311 6.28 9.35 2.47
C ALA A 311 7.63 9.76 3.09
N PRO A 312 8.80 9.45 2.48
CA PRO A 312 10.08 9.89 3.04
C PRO A 312 10.18 11.42 3.24
N PRO A 313 9.98 12.28 2.22
CA PRO A 313 10.02 13.72 2.42
C PRO A 313 8.88 14.22 3.31
N ALA A 314 7.72 13.55 3.31
CA ALA A 314 6.61 13.94 4.16
C ALA A 314 6.85 13.71 5.65
N ILE A 315 7.48 12.59 6.02
CA ILE A 315 7.87 12.32 7.41
C ILE A 315 8.91 13.37 7.86
N ILE A 316 9.88 13.70 7.00
CA ILE A 316 10.86 14.77 7.28
C ILE A 316 10.14 16.11 7.50
N ALA A 317 9.21 16.47 6.60
CA ALA A 317 8.50 17.73 6.66
C ALA A 317 7.74 17.89 7.98
N VAL A 318 7.02 16.86 8.45
CA VAL A 318 6.26 16.95 9.72
C VAL A 318 7.15 16.94 10.96
N ILE A 319 8.30 16.27 10.94
CA ILE A 319 9.26 16.31 12.07
C ILE A 319 9.87 17.70 12.20
N VAL A 320 10.32 18.30 11.09
CA VAL A 320 10.94 19.64 11.09
C VAL A 320 9.89 20.73 11.36
N ASP A 321 8.62 20.49 11.03
CA ASP A 321 7.52 21.42 11.32
C ASP A 321 7.23 21.57 12.81
N ARG A 322 7.47 20.52 13.60
CA ARG A 322 7.32 20.56 15.06
C ARG A 322 8.26 21.57 15.69
N ASN A 323 9.55 21.48 15.37
CA ASN A 323 10.58 22.35 15.89
C ASN A 323 11.88 22.28 15.08
N THR A 324 12.69 23.33 15.26
CA THR A 324 14.07 23.37 14.80
C THR A 324 14.89 22.18 15.31
N ILE A 325 15.58 21.49 14.41
CA ILE A 325 16.23 20.19 14.69
C ILE A 325 17.55 20.05 13.92
N SER A 326 18.53 19.34 14.48
CA SER A 326 19.77 18.99 13.76
C SER A 326 19.54 17.84 12.78
N ILE A 327 20.39 17.73 11.74
CA ILE A 327 20.28 16.63 10.76
C ILE A 327 20.40 15.26 11.41
N ASP A 328 21.29 15.10 12.39
CA ASP A 328 21.52 13.83 13.08
C ASP A 328 20.29 13.40 13.89
N GLN A 329 19.69 14.34 14.62
CA GLN A 329 18.47 14.06 15.39
C GLN A 329 17.27 13.80 14.47
N LEU A 330 17.17 14.53 13.35
CA LEU A 330 16.16 14.27 12.33
C LEU A 330 16.28 12.84 11.78
N ALA A 331 17.50 12.38 11.48
CA ALA A 331 17.73 11.03 10.98
C ALA A 331 17.26 9.96 11.99
N ILE A 332 17.49 10.18 13.29
CA ILE A 332 17.03 9.27 14.35
C ILE A 332 15.50 9.21 14.39
N GLU A 333 14.83 10.36 14.50
CA GLU A 333 13.36 10.41 14.58
C GLU A 333 12.70 9.89 13.31
N TYR A 334 13.24 10.23 12.15
CA TYR A 334 12.82 9.70 10.85
C TYR A 334 12.85 8.17 10.83
N ASN A 335 13.98 7.56 11.23
CA ASN A 335 14.11 6.10 11.25
C ASN A 335 13.14 5.43 12.23
N ILE A 336 12.87 6.06 13.39
CA ILE A 336 11.89 5.56 14.36
C ILE A 336 10.49 5.54 13.74
N VAL A 337 10.06 6.64 13.12
CA VAL A 337 8.73 6.75 12.46
C VAL A 337 8.62 5.78 11.29
N ARG A 338 9.63 5.71 10.43
CA ARG A 338 9.68 4.76 9.29
C ARG A 338 9.56 3.32 9.76
N LYS A 339 10.28 2.95 10.82
CA LYS A 339 10.21 1.60 11.43
C LYS A 339 8.81 1.29 11.97
N MET A 340 8.16 2.25 12.63
CA MET A 340 6.76 2.08 13.10
C MET A 340 5.74 1.96 11.98
N LEU A 341 6.01 2.54 10.81
CA LEU A 341 5.14 2.47 9.64
C LEU A 341 5.58 1.40 8.63
N LYS A 342 6.57 0.55 8.92
CA LYS A 342 7.17 -0.40 7.97
C LYS A 342 6.17 -1.26 7.18
N TYR A 343 5.08 -1.70 7.81
CA TYR A 343 4.07 -2.52 7.14
C TYR A 343 2.98 -1.69 6.44
N GLU A 344 2.84 -0.43 6.82
CA GLU A 344 1.88 0.49 6.21
C GLU A 344 2.50 1.22 5.00
N LEU A 345 3.79 1.55 5.10
CA LEU A 345 4.64 2.22 4.12
C LEU A 345 5.91 1.38 3.96
N LEU A 346 5.82 0.36 3.10
CA LEU A 346 6.90 -0.59 2.87
C LEU A 346 8.17 0.11 2.35
N TYR A 347 9.30 -0.22 2.96
CA TYR A 347 10.62 0.26 2.56
C TYR A 347 11.69 -0.81 2.73
N LEU A 348 12.83 -0.59 2.08
CA LEU A 348 14.01 -1.44 2.18
C LEU A 348 15.05 -0.79 3.09
N GLU A 349 15.36 -1.43 4.23
CA GLU A 349 16.28 -0.91 5.24
C GLU A 349 17.67 -0.57 4.67
N LEU A 350 18.18 -1.38 3.73
CA LEU A 350 19.49 -1.19 3.10
C LEU A 350 19.60 0.11 2.27
N GLU A 351 18.48 0.62 1.74
CA GLU A 351 18.46 1.82 0.91
C GLU A 351 17.98 3.07 1.69
N GLU A 352 17.70 2.92 2.99
CA GLU A 352 17.01 3.94 3.76
C GLU A 352 17.88 5.18 4.00
N GLU A 353 19.20 5.02 4.22
CA GLU A 353 20.12 6.16 4.37
C GLU A 353 20.16 7.01 3.10
N LYS A 354 20.19 6.36 1.93
CA LYS A 354 20.20 7.01 0.63
C LYS A 354 18.86 7.70 0.36
N THR A 355 17.76 7.04 0.74
CA THR A 355 16.40 7.58 0.64
C THR A 355 16.23 8.81 1.53
N PHE A 356 16.73 8.77 2.77
CA PHE A 356 16.73 9.89 3.70
C PHE A 356 17.48 11.10 3.12
N LYS A 357 18.72 10.91 2.66
CA LYS A 357 19.53 11.99 2.07
C LYS A 357 18.83 12.65 0.86
N LYS A 358 18.27 11.84 -0.04
CA LYS A 358 17.49 12.33 -1.18
C LYS A 358 16.25 13.11 -0.74
N ALA A 359 15.52 12.61 0.24
CA ALA A 359 14.30 13.23 0.73
C ALA A 359 14.58 14.57 1.45
N VAL A 360 15.67 14.66 2.22
CA VAL A 360 16.13 15.94 2.80
C VAL A 360 16.46 16.95 1.69
N GLN A 361 17.23 16.52 0.68
CA GLN A 361 17.58 17.39 -0.45
C GLN A 361 16.34 17.87 -1.20
N PHE A 362 15.40 16.98 -1.48
CA PHE A 362 14.12 17.33 -2.11
C PHE A 362 13.35 18.39 -1.29
N CYS A 363 13.31 18.25 0.03
CA CYS A 363 12.66 19.23 0.90
C CYS A 363 13.35 20.60 0.88
N ILE A 364 14.68 20.64 0.75
CA ILE A 364 15.45 21.89 0.60
C ILE A 364 15.17 22.53 -0.77
N ASP A 365 15.28 21.75 -1.84
CA ASP A 365 15.13 22.22 -3.23
C ASP A 365 13.72 22.75 -3.55
N ASN A 366 12.71 22.35 -2.77
CA ASN A 366 11.32 22.79 -2.92
C ASN A 366 10.86 23.70 -1.78
N ASP A 367 11.79 24.36 -1.09
CA ASP A 367 11.55 25.33 -0.03
C ASP A 367 10.65 24.82 1.12
N VAL A 368 10.59 23.51 1.35
CA VAL A 368 9.84 22.92 2.48
C VAL A 368 10.60 23.14 3.79
N ILE A 369 11.93 22.98 3.75
CA ILE A 369 12.83 23.20 4.88
C ILE A 369 14.01 24.07 4.47
N ALA A 370 14.50 24.89 5.40
CA ALA A 370 15.72 25.67 5.23
C ALA A 370 16.82 25.15 6.16
N ILE A 371 18.06 25.14 5.66
CA ILE A 371 19.24 24.69 6.40
C ILE A 371 20.15 25.89 6.73
N ASN A 372 20.42 26.10 8.03
CA ASN A 372 21.34 27.11 8.52
C ASN A 372 22.25 26.49 9.57
N ASN A 373 23.57 26.51 9.37
CA ASN A 373 24.55 25.97 10.33
C ASN A 373 24.23 24.54 10.84
N ASN A 374 23.87 23.62 9.94
CA ASN A 374 23.48 22.23 10.25
C ASN A 374 22.18 22.07 11.06
N VAL A 375 21.39 23.14 11.15
CA VAL A 375 20.10 23.19 11.80
C VAL A 375 19.01 23.40 10.76
N LEU A 376 17.97 22.57 10.81
CA LEU A 376 16.85 22.58 9.88
C LEU A 376 15.65 23.30 10.49
N THR A 377 15.01 24.15 9.69
CA THR A 377 13.82 24.91 10.07
C THR A 377 12.74 24.75 9.02
N SER A 378 11.48 24.71 9.46
CA SER A 378 10.32 24.56 8.58
C SER A 378 9.93 25.89 7.95
N ASN A 379 9.70 25.90 6.65
CA ASN A 379 9.13 27.05 5.96
C ASN A 379 7.59 26.99 5.99
N VAL A 380 6.94 28.11 6.28
CA VAL A 380 5.52 28.12 6.66
C VAL A 380 4.55 27.96 5.47
N LYS A 381 4.93 28.29 4.23
CA LYS A 381 3.96 28.54 3.14
C LYS A 381 4.29 27.93 1.78
N THR A 382 4.65 26.65 1.71
CA THR A 382 4.77 25.97 0.39
C THR A 382 3.62 25.01 0.12
N LYS A 383 3.15 25.00 -1.13
CA LYS A 383 2.13 24.07 -1.62
C LYS A 383 2.61 22.61 -1.51
N VAL A 384 3.90 22.38 -1.73
CA VAL A 384 4.55 21.07 -1.56
C VAL A 384 4.47 20.61 -0.10
N LYS A 385 4.73 21.50 0.87
CA LYS A 385 4.58 21.15 2.29
C LYS A 385 3.15 20.71 2.63
N GLN A 386 2.13 21.41 2.14
CA GLN A 386 0.74 21.00 2.35
C GLN A 386 0.48 19.61 1.75
N LEU A 387 0.97 19.35 0.52
CA LEU A 387 0.90 18.03 -0.10
C LEU A 387 1.52 16.94 0.79
N LEU A 388 2.73 17.19 1.25
CA LEU A 388 3.46 16.27 2.11
C LEU A 388 2.73 16.01 3.44
N GLN A 389 2.24 17.06 4.12
CA GLN A 389 1.54 16.94 5.40
C GLN A 389 0.28 16.07 5.28
N TRP A 390 -0.59 16.30 4.29
CA TRP A 390 -1.82 15.49 4.18
C TRP A 390 -1.54 14.06 3.74
N THR A 391 -0.44 13.84 3.00
CA THR A 391 -0.04 12.51 2.52
C THR A 391 0.26 11.54 3.67
N VAL A 392 0.94 12.00 4.73
CA VAL A 392 1.28 11.18 5.91
C VAL A 392 0.28 11.29 7.05
N TRP A 393 -0.70 12.19 6.93
CA TRP A 393 -1.71 12.37 7.97
C TRP A 393 -2.50 11.08 8.27
N PRO A 394 -3.08 10.36 7.29
CA PRO A 394 -3.79 9.11 7.58
C PRO A 394 -2.95 8.03 8.27
N PRO A 395 -1.76 7.62 7.77
CA PRO A 395 -0.98 6.57 8.44
C PRO A 395 -0.48 6.98 9.83
N LEU A 396 -0.16 8.27 10.06
CA LEU A 396 0.22 8.76 11.39
C LEU A 396 -0.97 8.79 12.36
N THR A 397 -2.15 9.22 11.90
CA THR A 397 -3.38 9.18 12.71
C THR A 397 -3.72 7.75 13.10
N VAL A 398 -3.70 6.80 12.17
CA VAL A 398 -3.99 5.39 12.47
C VAL A 398 -2.99 4.84 13.50
N LEU A 399 -1.70 5.13 13.31
CA LEU A 399 -0.66 4.72 14.25
C LEU A 399 -0.91 5.29 15.65
N LEU A 400 -1.24 6.58 15.76
CA LEU A 400 -1.56 7.25 17.02
C LEU A 400 -2.78 6.60 17.69
N LYS A 401 -3.85 6.34 16.93
CA LYS A 401 -5.07 5.72 17.47
C LYS A 401 -4.84 4.29 17.93
N CYS A 402 -4.01 3.52 17.23
CA CYS A 402 -3.55 2.21 17.72
C CYS A 402 -2.82 2.33 19.06
N MET A 403 -1.93 3.32 19.22
CA MET A 403 -1.20 3.54 20.48
C MET A 403 -2.14 3.94 21.62
N GLU A 404 -3.13 4.81 21.38
CA GLU A 404 -4.11 5.24 22.39
C GLU A 404 -4.91 4.07 22.94
N ILE A 405 -5.49 3.24 22.06
CA ILE A 405 -6.23 2.04 22.45
C ILE A 405 -5.35 1.05 23.21
N LEU A 406 -4.12 0.83 22.76
CA LEU A 406 -3.22 -0.12 23.44
C LEU A 406 -2.78 0.39 24.82
N ARG A 407 -2.57 1.70 24.99
CA ARG A 407 -2.25 2.31 26.29
C ARG A 407 -3.41 2.18 27.28
N GLU A 408 -4.66 2.22 26.81
CA GLU A 408 -5.86 1.99 27.64
C GLU A 408 -6.00 0.52 28.04
N CYS A 409 -5.80 -0.43 27.12
CA CYS A 409 -6.01 -1.85 27.39
C CYS A 409 -4.82 -2.57 28.04
N ILE A 410 -3.59 -2.06 27.88
CA ILE A 410 -2.29 -2.68 28.26
C ILE A 410 -1.99 -3.99 27.50
N SER A 411 -2.97 -4.88 27.39
CA SER A 411 -2.93 -6.12 26.62
C SER A 411 -4.25 -6.27 25.86
N CYS A 412 -4.18 -6.45 24.53
CA CYS A 412 -5.36 -6.50 23.68
C CYS A 412 -5.22 -7.55 22.56
N GLU A 413 -6.28 -8.30 22.32
CA GLU A 413 -6.38 -9.21 21.17
C GLU A 413 -6.44 -8.41 19.86
N HIS A 414 -5.86 -8.96 18.81
CA HIS A 414 -5.76 -8.28 17.51
C HIS A 414 -7.11 -7.80 16.98
N LYS A 415 -8.13 -8.66 16.94
CA LYS A 415 -9.46 -8.28 16.42
C LYS A 415 -10.12 -7.20 17.27
N THR A 416 -9.98 -7.31 18.59
CA THR A 416 -10.52 -6.35 19.54
C THR A 416 -9.86 -4.99 19.38
N ALA A 417 -8.53 -4.94 19.24
CA ALA A 417 -7.79 -3.71 18.96
C ALA A 417 -8.26 -3.06 17.66
N LEU A 418 -8.41 -3.84 16.57
CA LEU A 418 -8.91 -3.31 15.30
C LEU A 418 -10.32 -2.71 15.42
N ARG A 419 -11.22 -3.39 16.13
CA ARG A 419 -12.59 -2.91 16.36
C ARG A 419 -12.61 -1.62 17.16
N LEU A 420 -11.86 -1.54 18.26
CA LEU A 420 -11.80 -0.37 19.14
C LEU A 420 -11.17 0.85 18.44
N VAL A 421 -10.13 0.64 17.63
CA VAL A 421 -9.54 1.73 16.83
C VAL A 421 -10.56 2.28 15.84
N GLN A 422 -11.27 1.39 15.12
CA GLN A 422 -12.27 1.83 14.13
C GLN A 422 -13.45 2.57 14.79
N GLU A 423 -13.91 2.08 15.95
CA GLU A 423 -14.94 2.72 16.78
C GLU A 423 -14.52 4.13 17.22
N ARG A 424 -13.33 4.28 17.80
CA ARG A 424 -12.80 5.58 18.26
C ARG A 424 -12.65 6.59 17.12
N VAL A 425 -12.19 6.15 15.96
CA VAL A 425 -12.04 7.01 14.78
C VAL A 425 -13.41 7.52 14.30
N GLU A 426 -14.45 6.68 14.31
CA GLU A 426 -15.81 7.10 13.93
C GLU A 426 -16.42 8.08 14.95
N GLU A 427 -16.18 7.90 16.24
CA GLU A 427 -16.70 8.77 17.30
C GLU A 427 -16.12 10.19 17.25
N GLU A 428 -14.83 10.33 16.98
CA GLU A 428 -14.14 11.62 16.98
C GLU A 428 -14.37 12.46 15.71
N GLY A 429 -14.78 11.83 14.59
CA GLY A 429 -15.32 12.47 13.39
C GLY A 429 -14.42 13.44 12.60
N SER A 430 -13.20 13.69 13.06
CA SER A 430 -12.28 14.75 12.57
C SER A 430 -11.03 14.21 11.88
N TRP A 431 -11.17 13.08 11.17
CA TRP A 431 -10.05 12.33 10.59
C TRP A 431 -10.27 12.02 9.11
N HIS A 432 -9.17 11.78 8.40
CA HIS A 432 -9.24 11.22 7.06
C HIS A 432 -9.96 9.85 7.08
N PRO A 433 -10.96 9.57 6.23
CA PRO A 433 -11.72 8.32 6.32
C PRO A 433 -10.93 7.04 6.07
N TYR A 434 -9.74 7.13 5.46
CA TYR A 434 -8.79 6.00 5.41
C TYR A 434 -8.39 5.52 6.81
N CYS A 435 -8.51 6.35 7.86
CA CYS A 435 -8.26 5.95 9.24
C CYS A 435 -9.22 4.88 9.76
N LEU A 436 -10.36 4.66 9.10
CA LEU A 436 -11.31 3.59 9.41
C LEU A 436 -10.88 2.23 8.83
N SER A 437 -9.78 2.18 8.06
CA SER A 437 -9.29 0.97 7.42
C SER A 437 -8.75 -0.02 8.45
N LEU A 438 -9.36 -1.21 8.54
CA LEU A 438 -8.85 -2.32 9.35
C LEU A 438 -7.46 -2.80 8.90
N GLU A 439 -7.14 -2.73 7.59
CA GLU A 439 -5.83 -3.11 7.06
C GLU A 439 -4.73 -2.17 7.56
N ALA A 440 -4.92 -0.85 7.39
CA ALA A 440 -4.04 0.17 7.95
C ALA A 440 -3.80 -0.02 9.46
N SER A 441 -4.86 -0.20 10.25
CA SER A 441 -4.74 -0.48 11.70
C SER A 441 -3.93 -1.75 11.96
N ALA A 442 -4.16 -2.83 11.21
CA ALA A 442 -3.41 -4.07 11.35
C ALA A 442 -1.92 -3.90 11.02
N ASN A 443 -1.60 -3.12 9.99
CA ASN A 443 -0.24 -2.80 9.59
C ASN A 443 0.47 -1.95 10.66
N CYS A 444 -0.20 -0.93 11.21
CA CYS A 444 0.33 -0.11 12.29
C CYS A 444 0.59 -0.93 13.56
N LEU A 445 -0.30 -1.84 13.95
CA LEU A 445 -0.05 -2.77 15.08
C LEU A 445 1.20 -3.63 14.86
N MET A 446 1.40 -4.12 13.63
CA MET A 446 2.61 -4.90 13.30
C MET A 446 3.87 -4.02 13.32
N GLY A 447 3.77 -2.77 12.89
CA GLY A 447 4.85 -1.81 12.95
C GLY A 447 5.23 -1.42 14.38
N LEU A 448 4.25 -1.27 15.27
CA LEU A 448 4.48 -1.11 16.71
C LEU A 448 5.26 -2.30 17.28
N HIS A 449 4.92 -3.52 16.85
CA HIS A 449 5.66 -4.72 17.27
C HIS A 449 7.11 -4.71 16.78
N VAL A 450 7.35 -4.42 15.49
CA VAL A 450 8.72 -4.33 14.95
C VAL A 450 9.55 -3.23 15.60
N SER A 451 8.90 -2.14 16.01
CA SER A 451 9.56 -1.09 16.76
C SER A 451 9.88 -1.48 18.22
N SER A 452 9.33 -2.58 18.75
CA SER A 452 9.38 -3.00 20.17
C SER A 452 8.47 -2.19 21.12
N ALA A 453 7.50 -1.44 20.61
CA ALA A 453 6.49 -0.77 21.45
C ALA A 453 5.47 -1.76 22.05
N VAL A 454 5.28 -2.90 21.36
CA VAL A 454 4.45 -4.01 21.82
C VAL A 454 5.12 -5.36 21.59
N ILE A 455 4.85 -6.29 22.49
CA ILE A 455 5.19 -7.70 22.33
C ILE A 455 3.99 -8.38 21.68
N LYS A 456 4.25 -9.15 20.63
CA LYS A 456 3.23 -9.93 19.91
C LYS A 456 3.38 -11.40 20.28
N GLU A 457 2.35 -11.96 20.88
CA GLU A 457 2.28 -13.38 21.22
C GLU A 457 1.17 -14.06 20.42
N LYS A 458 1.40 -15.32 20.01
CA LYS A 458 0.37 -16.13 19.39
C LYS A 458 -0.15 -17.14 20.40
N LYS A 459 -1.36 -16.92 20.93
CA LYS A 459 -2.04 -17.86 21.82
C LYS A 459 -3.12 -18.59 21.03
N GLU A 460 -2.98 -19.91 20.90
CA GLU A 460 -3.85 -20.77 20.09
C GLU A 460 -4.03 -20.29 18.63
N LYS A 461 -5.15 -19.62 18.35
CA LYS A 461 -5.57 -19.08 17.04
C LYS A 461 -5.61 -17.55 17.01
N GLU A 462 -5.34 -16.88 18.13
CA GLU A 462 -5.42 -15.43 18.23
C GLU A 462 -4.05 -14.80 18.52
N THR A 463 -3.91 -13.55 18.09
CA THR A 463 -2.69 -12.77 18.29
C THR A 463 -2.97 -11.76 19.39
N LEU A 464 -2.17 -11.80 20.45
CA LEU A 464 -2.24 -10.88 21.57
C LEU A 464 -1.11 -9.85 21.45
N TYR A 465 -1.43 -8.59 21.71
CA TYR A 465 -0.45 -7.49 21.79
C TYR A 465 -0.37 -6.98 23.22
N THR A 466 0.83 -6.98 23.80
CA THR A 466 1.11 -6.48 25.14
C THR A 466 2.01 -5.26 25.05
N VAL A 467 1.62 -4.16 25.69
CA VAL A 467 2.36 -2.89 25.69
C VAL A 467 3.66 -2.99 26.47
N VAL A 468 4.73 -2.40 25.94
CA VAL A 468 5.98 -2.12 26.64
C VAL A 468 5.93 -0.65 27.10
N PRO A 469 5.61 -0.34 28.37
CA PRO A 469 5.15 1.01 28.77
C PRO A 469 6.12 2.14 28.42
N ASN A 470 7.40 2.03 28.79
CA ASN A 470 8.38 3.10 28.57
C ASN A 470 8.62 3.35 27.07
N VAL A 471 8.76 2.28 26.29
CA VAL A 471 9.00 2.35 24.84
C VAL A 471 7.75 2.86 24.10
N MET A 472 6.56 2.47 24.56
CA MET A 472 5.30 2.96 24.02
C MET A 472 5.13 4.46 24.28
N GLU A 473 5.43 4.93 25.50
CA GLU A 473 5.27 6.33 25.86
C GLU A 473 6.18 7.24 25.03
N GLU A 474 7.47 6.88 24.91
CA GLU A 474 8.44 7.63 24.11
C GLU A 474 7.96 7.82 22.66
N LYS A 475 7.50 6.73 22.04
CA LYS A 475 7.00 6.76 20.65
C LYS A 475 5.66 7.44 20.51
N TYR A 476 4.78 7.28 21.48
CA TYR A 476 3.49 7.97 21.51
C TYR A 476 3.71 9.48 21.51
N GLN A 477 4.62 9.98 22.36
CA GLN A 477 4.94 11.41 22.40
C GLN A 477 5.55 11.88 21.08
N LEU A 478 6.46 11.10 20.47
CA LEU A 478 7.00 11.42 19.15
C LEU A 478 5.89 11.54 18.10
N VAL A 479 5.07 10.50 17.90
CA VAL A 479 4.01 10.50 16.87
C VAL A 479 2.98 11.59 17.12
N LYS A 480 2.56 11.80 18.37
CA LYS A 480 1.64 12.87 18.75
C LYS A 480 2.20 14.25 18.41
N SER A 481 3.49 14.46 18.64
CA SER A 481 4.15 15.75 18.44
C SER A 481 4.33 16.15 16.97
N ILE A 482 4.28 15.19 16.05
CA ILE A 482 4.47 15.41 14.60
C ILE A 482 3.17 15.24 13.81
N LEU A 483 2.03 15.02 14.47
CA LEU A 483 0.77 14.82 13.77
C LEU A 483 0.28 16.15 13.16
N PRO A 484 0.14 16.25 11.84
CA PRO A 484 -0.38 17.47 11.22
C PRO A 484 -1.87 17.64 11.57
N SER A 485 -2.30 18.89 11.74
CA SER A 485 -3.70 19.24 11.97
C SER A 485 -4.32 19.83 10.70
N PHE A 486 -5.54 19.38 10.41
CA PHE A 486 -6.32 19.85 9.27
C PHE A 486 -7.73 20.19 9.74
N ASP A 487 -8.14 21.44 9.52
CA ASP A 487 -9.52 21.85 9.71
C ASP A 487 -10.25 21.75 8.36
N VAL A 488 -10.62 20.52 7.99
CA VAL A 488 -11.25 20.22 6.70
C VAL A 488 -12.58 19.52 6.94
N PRO A 489 -13.69 20.02 6.37
CA PRO A 489 -14.95 19.31 6.41
C PRO A 489 -14.85 18.08 5.51
N LEU A 490 -14.41 16.95 6.04
CA LEU A 490 -14.34 15.68 5.30
C LEU A 490 -15.68 14.95 5.27
N SER A 491 -16.65 15.44 6.04
CA SER A 491 -18.06 15.05 6.03
C SER A 491 -18.87 15.88 5.01
N SER A 492 -20.19 15.92 5.16
CA SER A 492 -21.13 16.44 4.15
C SER A 492 -20.96 17.90 3.69
N SER A 493 -20.19 18.73 4.40
CA SER A 493 -20.00 20.15 4.08
C SER A 493 -18.83 20.46 3.13
N ASN A 494 -18.09 19.46 2.63
CA ASN A 494 -17.08 19.71 1.60
C ASN A 494 -17.71 20.14 0.28
N SER A 495 -17.24 21.25 -0.28
CA SER A 495 -17.69 21.73 -1.58
C SER A 495 -17.30 20.78 -2.71
N VAL A 496 -16.23 19.99 -2.59
CA VAL A 496 -15.78 19.10 -3.67
C VAL A 496 -16.72 17.90 -3.86
N TYR A 497 -17.62 17.64 -2.91
CA TYR A 497 -18.54 16.51 -2.97
C TYR A 497 -19.79 16.82 -3.81
N TYR A 498 -20.27 15.83 -4.55
CA TYR A 498 -21.54 15.86 -5.26
C TYR A 498 -22.45 14.75 -4.76
N ASN A 499 -23.60 15.12 -4.21
CA ASN A 499 -24.65 14.18 -3.80
C ASN A 499 -25.56 13.86 -4.99
N GLU A 500 -25.53 12.62 -5.47
CA GLU A 500 -26.35 12.19 -6.63
C GLU A 500 -27.86 12.28 -6.41
N ASN A 501 -28.31 12.27 -5.16
CA ASN A 501 -29.74 12.36 -4.83
C ASN A 501 -30.31 13.78 -4.93
N ASN A 502 -29.48 14.81 -5.17
CA ASN A 502 -29.95 16.15 -5.49
C ASN A 502 -29.79 16.42 -6.99
N VAL A 503 -30.95 16.43 -7.67
CA VAL A 503 -31.20 16.87 -9.05
C VAL A 503 -30.78 15.87 -10.15
N ALA A 504 -31.78 15.53 -10.97
CA ALA A 504 -31.66 14.77 -12.21
C ALA A 504 -30.52 15.32 -13.10
N SER A 505 -29.47 14.53 -13.27
CA SER A 505 -28.41 14.83 -14.23
C SER A 505 -28.93 14.55 -15.65
N LYS A 506 -28.85 15.55 -16.53
CA LYS A 506 -28.79 15.31 -17.97
C LYS A 506 -27.37 14.88 -18.33
N LEU A 507 -27.21 13.58 -18.57
CA LEU A 507 -26.21 13.03 -19.48
C LEU A 507 -26.96 12.25 -20.54
#